data_AF-A0A7G6AEJ5-F1
#
_entry.id   AF-A0A7G6AEJ5-F1
#
_cell.length_a   1.000
_cell.length_b   1.000
_cell.length_c   1.000
_cell.angle_alpha   90.00
_cell.angle_beta   90.00
_cell.angle_gamma   90.00
#
_symmetry.space_group_name_H-M   'P 1'
#
loop_
_entity.id
_entity.type
_entity.pdbx_description
1 polymer ?
#
loop_
_entity_poly.entity_id
_entity_poly.type
_entity_poly.pdbx_seq_one_letter_code
_entity_poly.pdbx_strand_id
1 'polypeptide(L)'
;MVIAPLLFAANLVVARWAESAAIPPLFLAFGRWLLAFLLLLPAVGPRLWVRRQVLLAAWPRILLLAGLGMGLAVGPQYIGARETGAANIAIIFAACPALVTLLETVVWKVPLSRRQAGGMLLAILGVLVVLSKGEVTALGQLHFGTGDLWVLLAACGWVLYTVAGRRLPLPPLPGTVKLAALCGGGALVLAPFAAPEAVGGSVANFADGRLYLALGFLAVVPSLGAYFCFDRLVALAGPSRASMSLYLIPLFATLAAWPLLGEAPHLYHAAGFGVILAGVAVSSMRRR
;
A
#
# COMPACT_ATOMS: atom_id res chain seq x y z
N MET A 1 -13.69 -8.01 9.38
CA MET A 1 -13.47 -6.56 9.14
C MET A 1 -12.20 -6.03 9.81
N VAL A 2 -11.74 -6.59 10.94
CA VAL A 2 -10.56 -6.09 11.67
C VAL A 2 -9.23 -6.72 11.22
N ILE A 3 -9.22 -8.00 10.84
CA ILE A 3 -7.98 -8.75 10.59
C ILE A 3 -7.18 -8.15 9.42
N ALA A 4 -7.79 -7.99 8.23
CA ALA A 4 -7.09 -7.45 7.06
C ALA A 4 -6.39 -6.09 7.32
N PRO A 5 -7.07 -5.06 7.87
CA PRO A 5 -6.40 -3.79 8.17
C PRO A 5 -5.33 -3.91 9.26
N LEU A 6 -5.48 -4.81 10.24
CA LEU A 6 -4.42 -5.08 11.23
C LEU A 6 -3.15 -5.64 10.56
N LEU A 7 -3.29 -6.60 9.65
CA LEU A 7 -2.14 -7.17 8.93
C LEU A 7 -1.51 -6.16 7.97
N PHE A 8 -2.30 -5.29 7.34
CA PHE A 8 -1.77 -4.18 6.54
C PHE A 8 -1.06 -3.13 7.40
N ALA A 9 -1.56 -2.83 8.60
CA ALA A 9 -0.86 -1.93 9.52
C ALA A 9 0.49 -2.50 9.97
N ALA A 10 0.57 -3.82 10.20
CA ALA A 10 1.82 -4.49 10.54
C ALA A 10 2.90 -4.33 9.45
N ASN A 11 2.53 -4.25 8.17
CA ASN A 11 3.46 -3.91 7.08
C ASN A 11 4.16 -2.57 7.32
N LEU A 12 3.40 -1.54 7.73
CA LEU A 12 3.94 -0.18 7.90
C LEU A 12 4.93 -0.13 9.06
N VAL A 13 4.59 -0.79 10.16
CA VAL A 13 5.43 -0.87 11.36
C VAL A 13 6.71 -1.64 11.06
N VAL A 14 6.62 -2.80 10.39
CA VAL A 14 7.82 -3.59 10.06
C VAL A 14 8.67 -2.93 8.99
N ALA A 15 8.08 -2.23 8.02
CA ALA A 15 8.83 -1.43 7.05
C ALA A 15 9.67 -0.35 7.74
N ARG A 16 9.09 0.35 8.73
CA ARG A 16 9.79 1.35 9.55
C ARG A 16 10.85 0.72 10.45
N TRP A 17 10.51 -0.40 11.11
CA TRP A 17 11.47 -1.16 11.92
C TRP A 17 12.67 -1.65 11.11
N ALA A 18 12.46 -2.08 9.85
CA ALA A 18 13.52 -2.60 8.99
C ALA A 18 14.59 -1.56 8.65
N GLU A 19 14.29 -0.26 8.76
CA GLU A 19 15.30 0.79 8.69
C GLU A 19 16.31 0.67 9.84
N SER A 20 15.85 0.42 11.08
CA SER A 20 16.73 0.25 12.24
C SER A 20 17.65 -0.98 12.13
N ALA A 21 17.28 -1.94 11.27
CA ALA A 21 18.11 -3.08 10.90
C ALA A 21 19.00 -2.81 9.67
N ALA A 22 19.07 -1.55 9.21
CA ALA A 22 19.82 -1.10 8.03
C ALA A 22 19.48 -1.89 6.75
N ILE A 23 18.26 -2.42 6.64
CA ILE A 23 17.87 -3.22 5.48
C ILE A 23 17.55 -2.27 4.30
N PRO A 24 18.11 -2.49 3.10
CA PRO A 24 17.79 -1.69 1.91
C PRO A 24 16.30 -1.81 1.53
N PRO A 25 15.58 -0.70 1.27
CA PRO A 25 14.13 -0.68 1.15
C PRO A 25 13.65 -1.37 -0.14
N LEU A 26 14.34 -1.16 -1.26
CA LEU A 26 13.96 -1.79 -2.52
C LEU A 26 14.31 -3.28 -2.50
N PHE A 27 15.43 -3.66 -1.87
CA PHE A 27 15.73 -5.05 -1.57
C PHE A 27 14.67 -5.70 -0.68
N LEU A 28 14.21 -5.03 0.37
CA LEU A 28 13.16 -5.55 1.26
C LEU A 28 11.83 -5.73 0.51
N ALA A 29 11.45 -4.75 -0.32
CA ALA A 29 10.26 -4.83 -1.16
C ALA A 29 10.37 -5.98 -2.19
N PHE A 30 11.50 -6.09 -2.88
CA PHE A 30 11.78 -7.18 -3.82
C PHE A 30 11.73 -8.54 -3.12
N GLY A 31 12.48 -8.69 -2.03
CA GLY A 31 12.67 -9.94 -1.30
C GLY A 31 11.36 -10.47 -0.73
N ARG A 32 10.49 -9.61 -0.18
CA ARG A 32 9.19 -10.07 0.34
C ARG A 32 8.26 -10.58 -0.75
N TRP A 33 8.25 -9.95 -1.93
CA TRP A 33 7.38 -10.37 -3.04
C TRP A 33 7.92 -11.63 -3.70
N LEU A 34 9.24 -11.76 -3.83
CA LEU A 34 9.89 -12.98 -4.28
C LEU A 34 9.59 -14.13 -3.31
N LEU A 35 9.78 -13.92 -2.01
CA LEU A 35 9.52 -14.94 -1.00
C LEU A 35 8.03 -15.34 -0.97
N ALA A 36 7.11 -14.38 -1.03
CA ALA A 36 5.68 -14.66 -1.12
C ALA A 36 5.33 -15.48 -2.38
N PHE A 37 5.94 -15.17 -3.52
CA PHE A 37 5.77 -15.95 -4.74
C PHE A 37 6.30 -17.39 -4.59
N LEU A 38 7.51 -17.55 -4.04
CA LEU A 38 8.13 -18.86 -3.79
C LEU A 38 7.31 -19.70 -2.80
N LEU A 39 6.76 -19.09 -1.75
CA LEU A 39 5.89 -19.77 -0.78
C LEU A 39 4.56 -20.24 -1.41
N LEU A 40 4.02 -19.50 -2.38
CA LEU A 40 2.82 -19.90 -3.11
C LEU A 40 3.10 -20.97 -4.18
N LEU A 41 4.34 -21.05 -4.67
CA LEU A 41 4.70 -21.87 -5.82
C LEU A 41 4.41 -23.37 -5.63
N PRO A 42 4.67 -24.03 -4.48
CA PRO A 42 4.32 -25.43 -4.28
C PRO A 42 2.82 -25.71 -4.42
N ALA A 43 1.97 -24.82 -3.92
CA ALA A 43 0.52 -25.00 -3.93
C ALA A 43 -0.13 -24.56 -5.25
N VAL A 44 0.43 -23.56 -5.93
CA VAL A 44 -0.19 -22.89 -7.09
C VAL A 44 0.56 -23.15 -8.39
N GLY A 45 1.80 -23.65 -8.34
CA GLY A 45 2.66 -23.95 -9.48
C GLY A 45 2.00 -24.80 -10.57
N PRO A 46 1.36 -25.95 -10.23
CA PRO A 46 0.64 -26.74 -11.22
C PRO A 46 -0.48 -25.94 -11.90
N ARG A 47 -1.19 -25.09 -11.14
CA ARG A 47 -2.28 -24.25 -11.67
C ARG A 47 -1.75 -23.11 -12.54
N LEU A 48 -0.57 -22.55 -12.23
CA LEU A 48 0.13 -21.58 -13.08
C LEU A 48 0.50 -22.24 -14.42
N TRP A 49 1.04 -23.46 -14.38
CA TRP A 49 1.44 -24.18 -15.59
C TRP A 49 0.27 -24.52 -16.50
N VAL A 50 -0.84 -25.03 -15.94
CA VAL A 50 -2.07 -25.32 -16.69
C VAL A 50 -2.61 -24.06 -17.36
N ARG A 51 -2.55 -22.90 -16.68
CA ARG A 51 -3.06 -21.62 -17.18
C ARG A 51 -2.01 -20.74 -17.86
N ARG A 52 -0.82 -21.29 -18.18
CA ARG A 52 0.32 -20.51 -18.69
C ARG A 52 -0.02 -19.70 -19.94
N GLN A 53 -0.82 -20.25 -20.87
CA GLN A 53 -1.21 -19.53 -22.08
C GLN A 53 -2.06 -18.29 -21.77
N VAL A 54 -2.97 -18.38 -20.81
CA VAL A 54 -3.79 -17.25 -20.35
C VAL A 54 -2.93 -16.20 -19.64
N LEU A 55 -1.98 -16.64 -18.82
CA LEU A 55 -1.05 -15.76 -18.11
C LEU A 55 -0.10 -15.05 -19.08
N LEU A 56 0.43 -15.76 -20.08
CA LEU A 56 1.25 -15.20 -21.14
C LEU A 56 0.42 -14.20 -21.95
N ALA A 57 -0.80 -14.53 -22.40
CA ALA A 57 -1.64 -13.56 -23.10
C ALA A 57 -1.96 -12.29 -22.29
N ALA A 58 -1.92 -12.38 -20.95
CA ALA A 58 -2.16 -11.27 -20.04
C ALA A 58 -0.87 -10.65 -19.45
N TRP A 59 0.33 -11.09 -19.86
CA TRP A 59 1.59 -10.70 -19.22
C TRP A 59 1.81 -9.17 -19.14
N PRO A 60 1.47 -8.35 -20.17
CA PRO A 60 1.69 -6.91 -20.08
C PRO A 60 0.79 -6.26 -19.01
N ARG A 61 -0.46 -6.74 -18.91
CA ARG A 61 -1.41 -6.27 -17.88
C ARG A 61 -1.00 -6.74 -16.49
N ILE A 62 -0.47 -7.96 -16.36
CA ILE A 62 0.05 -8.46 -15.09
C ILE A 62 1.25 -7.63 -14.65
N LEU A 63 2.22 -7.35 -15.53
CA LEU A 63 3.37 -6.52 -15.20
C LEU A 63 2.99 -5.06 -14.93
N LEU A 64 2.01 -4.50 -15.64
CA LEU A 64 1.50 -3.16 -15.35
C LEU A 64 0.90 -3.11 -13.94
N LEU A 65 -0.01 -4.05 -13.62
CA LEU A 65 -0.64 -4.09 -12.30
C LEU A 65 0.37 -4.39 -11.18
N ALA A 66 1.29 -5.31 -11.42
CA ALA A 66 2.35 -5.61 -10.46
C ALA A 66 3.32 -4.43 -10.31
N GLY A 67 3.66 -3.74 -11.40
CA GLY A 67 4.51 -2.56 -11.36
C GLY A 67 3.87 -1.40 -10.62
N LEU A 68 2.56 -1.16 -10.78
CA LEU A 68 1.84 -0.13 -10.04
C LEU A 68 1.65 -0.50 -8.56
N GLY A 69 1.19 -1.73 -8.28
CA GLY A 69 0.79 -2.15 -6.94
C GLY A 69 1.94 -2.68 -6.09
N MET A 70 2.81 -3.53 -6.65
CA MET A 70 3.92 -4.15 -5.92
C MET A 70 5.20 -3.33 -6.06
N GLY A 71 5.41 -2.67 -7.20
CA GLY A 71 6.57 -1.81 -7.44
C GLY A 71 6.36 -0.40 -6.87
N LEU A 72 5.58 0.42 -7.56
CA LEU A 72 5.40 1.85 -7.30
C LEU A 72 4.68 2.11 -5.97
N ALA A 73 3.72 1.28 -5.56
CA ALA A 73 3.04 1.49 -4.29
C ALA A 73 3.81 1.00 -3.06
N VAL A 74 4.85 0.17 -3.22
CA VAL A 74 5.58 -0.43 -2.08
C VAL A 74 7.02 0.04 -2.02
N GLY A 75 7.74 0.08 -3.13
CA GLY A 75 9.14 0.52 -3.18
C GLY A 75 9.31 1.92 -2.59
N PRO A 76 8.67 2.94 -3.20
CA PRO A 76 8.56 4.28 -2.62
C PRO A 76 8.04 4.32 -1.18
N GLN A 77 7.07 3.47 -0.82
CA GLN A 77 6.57 3.41 0.55
C GLN A 77 7.66 3.01 1.53
N TYR A 78 8.53 2.06 1.17
CA TYR A 78 9.62 1.58 2.01
C TYR A 78 10.79 2.56 2.04
N ILE A 79 11.04 3.28 0.94
CA ILE A 79 11.98 4.40 0.93
C ILE A 79 11.49 5.49 1.87
N GLY A 80 10.23 5.91 1.73
CA GLY A 80 9.61 6.93 2.58
C GLY A 80 9.57 6.53 4.05
N ALA A 81 9.40 5.23 4.35
CA ALA A 81 9.45 4.70 5.71
C ALA A 81 10.79 4.87 6.41
N ARG A 82 11.86 5.30 5.73
CA ARG A 82 13.13 5.69 6.39
C ARG A 82 13.10 7.11 6.96
N GLU A 83 12.26 7.96 6.42
CA GLU A 83 12.27 9.39 6.73
C GLU A 83 10.94 9.89 7.31
N THR A 84 9.90 9.07 7.27
CA THR A 84 8.59 9.35 7.87
C THR A 84 8.07 8.19 8.71
N GLY A 85 7.20 8.51 9.66
CA GLY A 85 6.64 7.55 10.61
C GLY A 85 5.55 6.66 10.00
N ALA A 86 5.33 5.50 10.61
CA ALA A 86 4.31 4.55 10.17
C ALA A 86 2.88 5.16 10.23
N ALA A 87 2.63 6.03 11.22
CA ALA A 87 1.37 6.77 11.33
C ALA A 87 1.14 7.72 10.14
N ASN A 88 2.16 8.49 9.74
CA ASN A 88 2.08 9.38 8.56
C ASN A 88 1.79 8.59 7.29
N ILE A 89 2.50 7.49 7.07
CA ILE A 89 2.28 6.60 5.92
C ILE A 89 0.83 6.13 5.88
N ALA A 90 0.32 5.63 7.00
CA ALA A 90 -1.03 5.12 7.07
C ALA A 90 -2.07 6.20 6.77
N ILE A 91 -1.90 7.41 7.32
CA ILE A 91 -2.86 8.51 7.14
C ILE A 91 -2.86 9.01 5.69
N ILE A 92 -1.69 9.12 5.05
CA ILE A 92 -1.60 9.47 3.62
C ILE A 92 -2.35 8.42 2.77
N PHE A 93 -2.13 7.13 3.04
CA PHE A 93 -2.84 6.05 2.34
C PHE A 93 -4.35 6.02 2.62
N ALA A 94 -4.81 6.55 3.75
CA ALA A 94 -6.25 6.64 4.05
C ALA A 94 -6.99 7.57 3.07
N ALA A 95 -6.30 8.49 2.40
CA ALA A 95 -6.89 9.33 1.36
C ALA A 95 -6.98 8.66 -0.02
N CYS A 96 -6.31 7.52 -0.23
CA CYS A 96 -6.31 6.81 -1.52
C CYS A 96 -7.73 6.56 -2.10
N PRO A 97 -8.77 6.18 -1.33
CA PRO A 97 -10.10 5.97 -1.89
C PRO A 97 -10.71 7.24 -2.51
N ALA A 98 -10.43 8.41 -1.93
CA ALA A 98 -10.85 9.70 -2.49
C ALA A 98 -10.08 10.00 -3.78
N LEU A 99 -8.77 9.75 -3.80
CA LEU A 99 -7.93 9.92 -4.99
C LEU A 99 -8.28 8.94 -6.12
N VAL A 100 -8.69 7.72 -5.80
CA VAL A 100 -9.24 6.75 -6.77
C VAL A 100 -10.50 7.30 -7.43
N THR A 101 -11.41 7.85 -6.62
CA THR A 101 -12.65 8.46 -7.12
C THR A 101 -12.33 9.68 -8.00
N LEU A 102 -11.39 10.53 -7.58
CA LEU A 102 -10.91 11.66 -8.37
C LEU A 102 -10.42 11.20 -9.74
N LEU A 103 -9.53 10.19 -9.76
CA LEU A 103 -8.93 9.69 -10.99
C LEU A 103 -9.98 9.07 -11.91
N GLU A 104 -10.94 8.30 -11.36
CA GLU A 104 -12.06 7.75 -12.13
C GLU A 104 -12.95 8.84 -12.73
N THR A 105 -13.18 9.94 -12.02
CA THR A 105 -13.94 11.09 -12.52
C THR A 105 -13.17 11.87 -13.59
N VAL A 106 -11.87 12.13 -13.40
CA VAL A 106 -11.09 12.94 -14.36
C VAL A 106 -10.82 12.16 -15.65
N VAL A 107 -10.37 10.91 -15.55
CA VAL A 107 -9.93 10.13 -16.72
C VAL A 107 -11.08 9.41 -17.40
N TRP A 108 -11.98 8.80 -16.62
CA TRP A 108 -13.11 8.03 -17.16
C TRP A 108 -14.44 8.77 -17.10
N LYS A 109 -14.44 10.06 -16.74
CA LYS A 109 -15.63 10.94 -16.73
C LYS A 109 -16.79 10.35 -15.90
N VAL A 110 -16.47 9.59 -14.85
CA VAL A 110 -17.50 9.05 -13.94
C VAL A 110 -18.14 10.22 -13.19
N PRO A 111 -19.49 10.36 -13.25
CA PRO A 111 -20.17 11.50 -12.64
C PRO A 111 -19.95 11.53 -11.14
N LEU A 112 -19.66 12.72 -10.63
CA LEU A 112 -19.30 12.94 -9.23
C LEU A 112 -20.35 13.80 -8.55
N SER A 113 -20.94 13.28 -7.49
CA SER A 113 -21.92 14.03 -6.70
C SER A 113 -21.25 15.16 -5.90
N ARG A 114 -21.98 16.22 -5.60
CA ARG A 114 -21.48 17.33 -4.75
C ARG A 114 -20.95 16.85 -3.39
N ARG A 115 -21.53 15.78 -2.84
CA ARG A 115 -21.09 15.16 -1.58
C ARG A 115 -19.77 14.42 -1.74
N GLN A 116 -19.59 13.67 -2.84
CA GLN A 116 -18.31 13.05 -3.16
C GLN A 116 -17.22 14.10 -3.40
N ALA A 117 -17.54 15.22 -4.04
CA ALA A 117 -16.61 16.35 -4.20
C ALA A 117 -16.17 16.92 -2.85
N GLY A 118 -17.14 17.25 -1.97
CA GLY A 118 -16.84 17.76 -0.63
C GLY A 118 -16.04 16.77 0.20
N GLY A 119 -16.40 15.49 0.15
CA GLY A 119 -15.68 14.43 0.86
C GLY A 119 -14.24 14.24 0.37
N MET A 120 -14.02 14.38 -0.94
CA MET A 120 -12.71 14.32 -1.55
C MET A 120 -11.84 15.53 -1.18
N LEU A 121 -12.41 16.74 -1.19
CA LEU A 121 -11.71 17.95 -0.73
C LEU A 121 -11.28 17.81 0.73
N LEU A 122 -12.18 17.32 1.59
CA LEU A 122 -11.84 17.04 3.00
C LEU A 122 -10.72 16.01 3.10
N ALA A 123 -10.76 14.91 2.35
CA ALA A 123 -9.68 13.92 2.38
C ALA A 123 -8.32 14.51 1.98
N ILE A 124 -8.29 15.37 0.95
CA ILE A 124 -7.07 16.09 0.52
C ILE A 124 -6.59 17.03 1.63
N LEU A 125 -7.49 17.80 2.25
CA LEU A 125 -7.16 18.69 3.36
C LEU A 125 -6.58 17.91 4.55
N GLY A 126 -7.14 16.75 4.89
CA GLY A 126 -6.63 15.92 5.96
C GLY A 126 -5.21 15.39 5.70
N VAL A 127 -4.88 15.07 4.44
CA VAL A 127 -3.50 14.75 4.03
C VAL A 127 -2.59 15.97 4.20
N LEU A 128 -3.02 17.17 3.77
CA LEU A 128 -2.24 18.40 3.92
C LEU A 128 -1.97 18.74 5.40
N VAL A 129 -2.90 18.46 6.31
CA VAL A 129 -2.70 18.63 7.76
C VAL A 129 -1.58 17.73 8.27
N VAL A 130 -1.51 16.48 7.80
CA VAL A 130 -0.44 15.55 8.20
C VAL A 130 0.90 15.94 7.58
N LEU A 131 0.92 16.30 6.29
CA LEU A 131 2.14 16.73 5.58
C LEU A 131 2.74 18.01 6.17
N SER A 132 1.89 18.94 6.62
CA SER A 132 2.33 20.17 7.29
C SER A 132 2.71 19.95 8.76
N LYS A 133 2.51 18.75 9.32
CA LYS A 133 2.66 18.46 10.76
C LYS A 133 1.88 19.44 11.66
N GLY A 134 0.83 20.06 11.13
CA GLY A 134 0.06 21.10 11.80
C GLY A 134 0.63 22.52 11.72
N GLU A 135 1.78 22.73 11.07
CA GLU A 135 2.38 24.06 10.86
C GLU A 135 1.96 24.67 9.53
N VAL A 136 1.10 25.70 9.58
CA VAL A 136 0.59 26.38 8.36
C VAL A 136 1.71 27.02 7.54
N THR A 137 2.80 27.46 8.17
CA THR A 137 3.98 28.03 7.53
C THR A 137 4.74 27.02 6.65
N ALA A 138 4.68 25.72 6.97
CA ALA A 138 5.28 24.67 6.15
C ALA A 138 4.64 24.58 4.75
N LEU A 139 3.35 24.95 4.63
CA LEU A 139 2.65 25.00 3.33
C LEU A 139 3.12 26.17 2.45
N GLY A 140 3.51 27.30 3.06
CA GLY A 140 3.98 28.49 2.35
C GLY A 140 5.43 28.41 1.88
N GLN A 141 6.25 27.55 2.52
CA GLN A 141 7.66 27.36 2.16
C GLN A 141 7.95 26.03 1.43
N LEU A 142 6.93 25.21 1.14
CA LEU A 142 7.06 23.91 0.45
C LEU A 142 8.15 22.99 1.07
N HIS A 143 8.43 23.13 2.37
CA HIS A 143 9.36 22.24 3.08
C HIS A 143 8.66 20.93 3.44
N PHE A 144 8.28 20.15 2.43
CA PHE A 144 7.76 18.80 2.65
C PHE A 144 8.90 17.86 3.03
N GLY A 145 8.63 16.96 3.98
CA GLY A 145 9.55 15.87 4.28
C GLY A 145 9.75 15.01 3.04
N THR A 146 11.01 14.76 2.68
CA THR A 146 11.39 13.90 1.54
C THR A 146 10.76 12.51 1.64
N GLY A 147 10.66 11.96 2.85
CA GLY A 147 9.92 10.71 3.12
C GLY A 147 8.44 10.77 2.75
N ASP A 148 7.75 11.87 3.08
CA ASP A 148 6.32 12.01 2.79
C ASP A 148 6.05 12.13 1.28
N LEU A 149 6.97 12.74 0.51
CA LEU A 149 6.89 12.77 -0.96
C LEU A 149 7.00 11.38 -1.56
N TRP A 150 7.89 10.53 -1.04
CA TRP A 150 7.99 9.13 -1.45
C TRP A 150 6.71 8.35 -1.13
N VAL A 151 6.08 8.63 0.02
CA VAL A 151 4.80 8.02 0.39
C VAL A 151 3.66 8.51 -0.51
N LEU A 152 3.65 9.79 -0.90
CA LEU A 152 2.68 10.30 -1.88
C LEU A 152 2.85 9.62 -3.24
N LEU A 153 4.09 9.41 -3.70
CA LEU A 153 4.35 8.64 -4.90
C LEU A 153 3.83 7.19 -4.77
N ALA A 154 4.01 6.59 -3.58
CA ALA A 154 3.47 5.28 -3.27
C ALA A 154 1.93 5.24 -3.33
N ALA A 155 1.28 6.25 -2.73
CA ALA A 155 -0.16 6.41 -2.77
C ALA A 155 -0.67 6.56 -4.21
N CYS A 156 0.03 7.31 -5.07
CA CYS A 156 -0.25 7.40 -6.49
C CYS A 156 -0.17 6.02 -7.18
N GLY A 157 0.86 5.22 -6.88
CA GLY A 157 0.97 3.84 -7.36
C GLY A 157 -0.21 2.98 -6.95
N TRP A 158 -0.66 3.09 -5.70
CA TRP A 158 -1.82 2.37 -5.18
C TRP A 158 -3.13 2.79 -5.87
N VAL A 159 -3.33 4.10 -6.05
CA VAL A 159 -4.49 4.67 -6.74
C VAL A 159 -4.55 4.18 -8.19
N LEU A 160 -3.43 4.28 -8.90
CA LEU A 160 -3.30 3.82 -10.28
C LEU A 160 -3.52 2.30 -10.38
N TYR A 161 -2.93 1.51 -9.49
CA TYR A 161 -3.15 0.07 -9.40
C TYR A 161 -4.63 -0.27 -9.23
N THR A 162 -5.31 0.41 -8.31
CA THR A 162 -6.73 0.16 -8.01
C THR A 162 -7.61 0.47 -9.21
N VAL A 163 -7.39 1.62 -9.87
CA VAL A 163 -8.18 2.03 -11.04
C VAL A 163 -7.87 1.15 -12.25
N ALA A 164 -6.59 0.91 -12.55
CA ALA A 164 -6.17 0.02 -13.63
C ALA A 164 -6.72 -1.40 -13.43
N GLY A 165 -6.71 -1.91 -12.20
CA GLY A 165 -7.25 -3.24 -11.89
C GLY A 165 -8.76 -3.38 -12.18
N ARG A 166 -9.52 -2.29 -12.07
CA ARG A 166 -10.96 -2.26 -12.42
C ARG A 166 -11.19 -2.06 -13.91
N ARG A 167 -10.41 -1.19 -14.54
CA ARG A 167 -10.60 -0.76 -15.95
C ARG A 167 -9.94 -1.68 -16.97
N LEU A 168 -8.89 -2.39 -16.56
CA LEU A 168 -8.13 -3.36 -17.34
C LEU A 168 -8.14 -4.72 -16.63
N PRO A 169 -9.31 -5.34 -16.42
CA PRO A 169 -9.40 -6.57 -15.66
C PRO A 169 -8.56 -7.67 -16.30
N LEU A 170 -7.93 -8.48 -15.45
CA LEU A 170 -7.28 -9.71 -15.87
C LEU A 170 -8.35 -10.75 -16.25
N PRO A 171 -8.00 -11.74 -17.09
CA PRO A 171 -8.87 -12.90 -17.33
C PRO A 171 -9.31 -13.56 -16.01
N PRO A 172 -10.43 -14.29 -16.00
CA PRO A 172 -10.91 -14.98 -14.81
C PRO A 172 -9.88 -16.02 -14.34
N LEU A 173 -9.17 -15.67 -13.27
CA LEU A 173 -8.14 -16.47 -12.63
C LEU A 173 -8.56 -16.76 -11.18
N PRO A 174 -8.25 -17.95 -10.64
CA PRO A 174 -8.36 -18.18 -9.20
C PRO A 174 -7.58 -17.12 -8.42
N GLY A 175 -8.12 -16.64 -7.29
CA GLY A 175 -7.49 -15.57 -6.50
C GLY A 175 -6.02 -15.85 -6.14
N THR A 176 -5.69 -17.09 -5.77
CA THR A 176 -4.31 -17.50 -5.46
C THR A 176 -3.38 -17.49 -6.68
N VAL A 177 -3.90 -17.82 -7.87
CA VAL A 177 -3.15 -17.77 -9.15
C VAL A 177 -2.88 -16.32 -9.52
N LYS A 178 -3.89 -15.44 -9.39
CA LYS A 178 -3.74 -14.00 -9.60
C LYS A 178 -2.72 -13.40 -8.63
N LEU A 179 -2.81 -13.73 -7.35
CA LEU A 179 -1.88 -13.25 -6.33
C LEU A 179 -0.45 -13.71 -6.61
N ALA A 180 -0.25 -15.00 -6.94
CA ALA A 180 1.07 -15.51 -7.31
C ALA A 180 1.64 -14.79 -8.55
N ALA A 181 0.83 -14.60 -9.60
CA ALA A 181 1.26 -13.88 -10.79
C ALA A 181 1.65 -12.41 -10.50
N LEU A 182 0.91 -11.73 -9.63
CA LEU A 182 1.23 -10.35 -9.21
C LEU A 182 2.47 -10.29 -8.29
N CYS A 183 2.65 -11.24 -7.38
CA CYS A 183 3.85 -11.31 -6.53
C CYS A 183 5.10 -11.56 -7.38
N GLY A 184 5.05 -12.53 -8.31
CA GLY A 184 6.13 -12.82 -9.24
C GLY A 184 6.42 -11.64 -10.16
N GLY A 185 5.38 -11.02 -10.75
CA GLY A 185 5.53 -9.81 -11.54
C GLY A 185 6.10 -8.63 -10.75
N GLY A 186 5.74 -8.50 -9.47
CA GLY A 186 6.23 -7.45 -8.58
C GLY A 186 7.71 -7.62 -8.27
N ALA A 187 8.12 -8.85 -7.97
CA ALA A 187 9.54 -9.20 -7.81
C ALA A 187 10.33 -8.92 -9.11
N LEU A 188 9.79 -9.29 -10.27
CA LEU A 188 10.43 -9.00 -11.57
C LEU A 188 10.58 -7.49 -11.83
N VAL A 189 9.54 -6.70 -11.55
CA VAL A 189 9.60 -5.23 -11.73
C VAL A 189 10.57 -4.58 -10.75
N LEU A 190 10.65 -5.07 -9.51
CA LEU A 190 11.53 -4.51 -8.48
C LEU A 190 12.99 -4.96 -8.60
N ALA A 191 13.27 -6.11 -9.23
CA ALA A 191 14.63 -6.62 -9.42
C ALA A 191 15.63 -5.59 -9.98
N PRO A 192 15.34 -4.85 -11.08
CA PRO A 192 16.27 -3.84 -11.60
C PRO A 192 16.45 -2.63 -10.68
N PHE A 193 15.57 -2.40 -9.71
CA PHE A 193 15.69 -1.32 -8.72
C PHE A 193 16.39 -1.78 -7.44
N ALA A 194 16.30 -3.07 -7.10
CA ALA A 194 17.06 -3.65 -5.99
C ALA A 194 18.55 -3.87 -6.33
N ALA A 195 18.87 -4.13 -7.60
CA ALA A 195 20.27 -4.35 -8.02
C ALA A 195 21.19 -3.12 -7.80
N PRO A 196 20.79 -1.88 -8.12
CA PRO A 196 21.58 -0.69 -7.82
C PRO A 196 21.85 -0.45 -6.33
N GLU A 197 20.94 -0.84 -5.42
CA GLU A 197 21.21 -0.76 -3.97
C GLU A 197 22.41 -1.65 -3.60
N ALA A 198 22.48 -2.85 -4.19
CA ALA A 198 23.59 -3.76 -3.98
C ALA A 198 24.92 -3.25 -4.59
N VAL A 199 24.87 -2.60 -5.75
CA VAL A 199 26.07 -2.02 -6.40
C VAL A 199 26.54 -0.76 -5.68
N GLY A 200 25.62 0.05 -5.13
CA GLY A 200 25.92 1.26 -4.36
C GLY A 200 26.40 1.01 -2.92
N GLY A 201 26.69 -0.24 -2.55
CA GLY A 201 27.20 -0.60 -1.21
C GLY A 201 26.14 -0.72 -0.12
N SER A 202 24.86 -0.46 -0.43
CA SER A 202 23.73 -0.74 0.47
C SER A 202 23.31 -2.20 0.33
N VAL A 203 24.17 -3.11 0.77
CA VAL A 203 23.91 -4.56 0.71
C VAL A 203 23.27 -5.02 2.01
N ALA A 204 22.23 -5.85 1.91
CA ALA A 204 21.63 -6.47 3.08
C ALA A 204 22.66 -7.36 3.81
N ASN A 205 22.75 -7.23 5.13
CA ASN A 205 23.62 -8.08 5.93
C ASN A 205 22.97 -9.46 6.13
N PHE A 206 23.40 -10.45 5.33
CA PHE A 206 22.91 -11.83 5.42
C PHE A 206 23.32 -12.55 6.71
N ALA A 207 24.27 -12.02 7.49
CA ALA A 207 24.59 -12.56 8.81
C ALA A 207 23.62 -12.08 9.91
N ASP A 208 22.81 -11.05 9.64
CA ASP A 208 21.85 -10.51 10.60
C ASP A 208 20.51 -11.28 10.52
N GLY A 209 20.17 -11.99 11.60
CA GLY A 209 18.91 -12.72 11.74
C GLY A 209 17.66 -11.85 11.56
N ARG A 210 17.76 -10.54 11.82
CA ARG A 210 16.66 -9.57 11.65
C ARG A 210 16.18 -9.50 10.20
N LEU A 211 17.06 -9.74 9.23
CA LEU A 211 16.71 -9.75 7.81
C LEU A 211 15.69 -10.85 7.50
N TYR A 212 15.96 -12.07 7.95
CA TYR A 212 15.10 -13.22 7.70
C TYR A 212 13.76 -13.10 8.42
N LEU A 213 13.78 -12.55 9.65
CA LEU A 213 12.56 -12.24 10.38
C LEU A 213 11.71 -11.20 9.64
N ALA A 214 12.32 -10.10 9.16
CA ALA A 214 11.63 -9.08 8.38
C ALA A 214 11.01 -9.66 7.10
N LEU A 215 11.82 -10.36 6.30
CA LEU A 215 11.37 -10.94 5.03
C LEU A 215 10.28 -12.00 5.24
N GLY A 216 10.49 -12.92 6.18
CA GLY A 216 9.51 -13.97 6.50
C GLY A 216 8.19 -13.39 6.99
N PHE A 217 8.26 -12.43 7.93
CA PHE A 217 7.07 -11.75 8.43
C PHE A 217 6.36 -10.99 7.30
N LEU A 218 7.06 -10.17 6.53
CA LEU A 218 6.48 -9.36 5.45
C LEU A 218 5.93 -10.23 4.31
N ALA A 219 6.56 -11.35 3.97
CA ALA A 219 6.04 -12.27 2.97
C ALA A 219 4.74 -12.95 3.46
N VAL A 220 4.72 -13.48 4.68
CA VAL A 220 3.59 -14.27 5.16
C VAL A 220 2.43 -13.38 5.61
N VAL A 221 2.70 -12.37 6.44
CA VAL A 221 1.68 -11.61 7.15
C VAL A 221 0.98 -10.60 6.24
N PRO A 222 1.65 -9.55 5.72
CA PRO A 222 0.99 -8.60 4.85
C PRO A 222 0.89 -9.05 3.40
N SER A 223 1.85 -9.80 2.84
CA SER A 223 1.80 -10.14 1.40
C SER A 223 0.82 -11.27 1.09
N LEU A 224 0.76 -12.31 1.92
CA LEU A 224 -0.17 -13.42 1.73
C LEU A 224 -1.41 -13.26 2.63
N GLY A 225 -1.20 -13.08 3.93
CA GLY A 225 -2.27 -13.02 4.93
C GLY A 225 -3.23 -11.85 4.72
N ALA A 226 -2.73 -10.62 4.60
CA ALA A 226 -3.59 -9.43 4.45
C ALA A 226 -4.38 -9.47 3.15
N TYR A 227 -3.72 -9.78 2.01
CA TYR A 227 -4.41 -9.90 0.72
C TYR A 227 -5.45 -11.02 0.71
N PHE A 228 -5.13 -12.20 1.28
CA PHE A 228 -6.11 -13.28 1.40
C PHE A 228 -7.31 -12.88 2.26
N CYS A 229 -7.06 -12.30 3.44
CA CYS A 229 -8.13 -11.85 4.34
C CYS A 229 -8.97 -10.75 3.70
N PHE A 230 -8.34 -9.84 2.95
CA PHE A 230 -9.03 -8.76 2.26
C PHE A 230 -9.88 -9.28 1.10
N ASP A 231 -9.35 -10.17 0.26
CA ASP A 231 -10.11 -10.81 -0.82
C ASP A 231 -11.31 -11.60 -0.27
N ARG A 232 -11.13 -12.32 0.84
CA ARG A 232 -12.22 -12.99 1.56
C ARG A 232 -13.25 -12.01 2.10
N LEU A 233 -12.81 -10.88 2.67
CA LEU A 233 -13.70 -9.83 3.14
C LEU A 233 -14.51 -9.21 2.00
N VAL A 234 -13.88 -8.97 0.85
CA VAL A 234 -14.56 -8.50 -0.37
C VAL A 234 -15.61 -9.52 -0.82
N ALA A 235 -15.30 -10.82 -0.82
CA ALA A 235 -16.23 -11.87 -1.21
C ALA A 235 -17.43 -12.01 -0.26
N LEU A 236 -17.23 -11.84 1.05
CA LEU A 236 -18.28 -12.03 2.07
C LEU A 236 -19.13 -10.77 2.31
N ALA A 237 -18.50 -9.60 2.36
CA ALA A 237 -19.15 -8.35 2.75
C ALA A 237 -19.35 -7.37 1.59
N GLY A 238 -18.80 -7.68 0.42
CA GLY A 238 -18.80 -6.82 -0.76
C GLY A 238 -17.67 -5.78 -0.78
N PRO A 239 -17.28 -5.28 -1.97
CA PRO A 239 -16.14 -4.35 -2.13
C PRO A 239 -16.24 -3.05 -1.34
N SER A 240 -17.46 -2.52 -1.16
CA SER A 240 -17.69 -1.25 -0.45
C SER A 240 -17.38 -1.38 1.05
N ARG A 241 -17.97 -2.38 1.72
CA ARG A 241 -17.72 -2.64 3.14
C ARG A 241 -16.28 -3.07 3.41
N ALA A 242 -15.68 -3.86 2.51
CA ALA A 242 -14.28 -4.25 2.61
C ALA A 242 -13.35 -3.02 2.56
N SER A 243 -13.57 -2.12 1.61
CA SER A 243 -12.78 -0.87 1.50
C SER A 243 -12.91 0.02 2.74
N MET A 244 -14.10 0.09 3.35
CA MET A 244 -14.29 0.85 4.60
C MET A 244 -13.45 0.30 5.76
N SER A 245 -13.14 -0.99 5.78
CA SER A 245 -12.29 -1.55 6.84
C SER A 245 -10.84 -1.05 6.78
N LEU A 246 -10.37 -0.61 5.62
CA LEU A 246 -9.00 -0.11 5.45
C LEU A 246 -8.77 1.22 6.18
N TYR A 247 -9.83 1.95 6.55
CA TYR A 247 -9.72 3.13 7.41
C TYR A 247 -9.28 2.79 8.85
N LEU A 248 -9.26 1.52 9.23
CA LEU A 248 -8.69 1.09 10.51
C LEU A 248 -7.16 0.98 10.48
N ILE A 249 -6.52 1.01 9.29
CA ILE A 249 -5.06 0.90 9.15
C ILE A 249 -4.33 2.00 9.92
N PRO A 250 -4.69 3.31 9.81
CA PRO A 250 -4.03 4.37 10.57
C PRO A 250 -4.12 4.18 12.09
N LEU A 251 -5.27 3.72 12.58
CA LEU A 251 -5.46 3.43 13.99
C LEU A 251 -4.51 2.31 14.45
N PHE A 252 -4.51 1.17 13.76
CA PHE A 252 -3.64 0.04 14.12
C PHE A 252 -2.16 0.35 13.93
N ALA A 253 -1.79 1.08 12.86
CA ALA A 253 -0.41 1.47 12.62
C ALA A 253 0.10 2.38 13.72
N THR A 254 -0.70 3.38 14.14
CA THR A 254 -0.33 4.29 15.23
C THR A 254 -0.24 3.57 16.58
N LEU A 255 -1.23 2.72 16.91
CA LEU A 255 -1.26 1.96 18.17
C LEU A 255 -0.12 0.94 18.27
N ALA A 256 0.34 0.39 17.15
CA ALA A 256 1.47 -0.53 17.12
C ALA A 256 2.82 0.21 17.06
N ALA A 257 2.92 1.31 16.31
CA ALA A 257 4.16 2.07 16.16
C ALA A 257 4.59 2.76 17.45
N TRP A 258 3.64 3.23 18.28
CA TRP A 258 3.98 3.90 19.53
C TRP A 258 4.80 3.01 20.50
N PRO A 259 4.34 1.83 20.93
CA PRO A 259 5.12 0.98 21.83
C PRO A 259 6.31 0.29 21.15
N LEU A 260 6.22 -0.03 19.85
CA LEU A 260 7.26 -0.81 19.17
C LEU A 260 8.40 0.03 18.59
N LEU A 261 8.11 1.27 18.19
CA LEU A 261 9.05 2.16 17.50
C LEU A 261 9.28 3.48 18.25
N GLY A 262 8.55 3.74 19.33
CA GLY A 262 8.61 5.01 20.05
C GLY A 262 7.90 6.16 19.32
N GLU A 263 7.10 5.88 18.29
CA GLU A 263 6.40 6.91 17.51
C GLU A 263 5.13 7.38 18.22
N ALA A 264 5.26 8.37 19.09
CA ALA A 264 4.12 8.92 19.83
C ALA A 264 3.10 9.57 18.88
N PRO A 265 1.79 9.35 19.08
CA PRO A 265 0.76 10.04 18.31
C PRO A 265 0.75 11.54 18.65
N HIS A 266 0.86 12.38 17.62
CA HIS A 266 0.71 13.82 17.74
C HIS A 266 -0.71 14.29 17.42
N LEU A 267 -1.06 15.50 17.87
CA LEU A 267 -2.37 16.11 17.64
C LEU A 267 -2.69 16.28 16.14
N TYR A 268 -1.68 16.56 15.32
CA TYR A 268 -1.88 16.68 13.87
C TYR A 268 -2.26 15.34 13.22
N HIS A 269 -1.84 14.19 13.77
CA HIS A 269 -2.31 12.87 13.30
C HIS A 269 -3.81 12.72 13.57
N ALA A 270 -4.26 13.08 14.77
CA ALA A 270 -5.67 12.99 15.15
C ALA A 270 -6.53 13.95 14.31
N ALA A 271 -6.05 15.19 14.11
CA ALA A 271 -6.73 16.18 13.28
C ALA A 271 -6.81 15.74 11.81
N GLY A 272 -5.68 15.35 11.20
CA GLY A 272 -5.64 14.91 9.80
C GLY A 272 -6.49 13.67 9.54
N PHE A 273 -6.37 12.66 10.40
CA PHE A 273 -7.19 11.45 10.30
C PHE A 273 -8.68 11.72 10.51
N GLY A 274 -9.04 12.57 11.48
CA GLY A 274 -10.41 12.99 11.73
C GLY A 274 -11.03 13.69 10.52
N VAL A 275 -10.28 14.57 9.85
CA VAL A 275 -10.71 15.27 8.63
C VAL A 275 -10.89 14.28 7.47
N ILE A 276 -10.00 13.29 7.31
CA ILE A 276 -10.16 12.23 6.29
C ILE A 276 -11.43 11.42 6.55
N LEU A 277 -11.65 10.96 7.79
CA LEU A 277 -12.85 10.21 8.15
C LEU A 277 -14.13 11.02 7.93
N ALA A 278 -14.13 12.31 8.26
CA ALA A 278 -15.25 13.20 7.98
C ALA A 278 -15.52 13.29 6.46
N GLY A 279 -14.47 13.44 5.65
CA GLY A 279 -14.60 13.44 4.19
C GLY A 279 -15.18 12.14 3.63
N VAL A 280 -14.75 11.01 4.18
CA VAL A 280 -15.25 9.69 3.80
C VAL A 280 -16.70 9.49 4.22
N ALA A 281 -17.09 9.94 5.41
CA ALA A 281 -18.47 9.93 5.86
C ALA A 281 -19.35 10.78 4.93
N VAL A 282 -18.91 11.99 4.59
CA VAL A 282 -19.63 12.89 3.66
C VAL A 282 -19.81 12.26 2.28
N SER A 283 -18.76 11.63 1.74
CA SER A 283 -18.82 10.98 0.42
C SER A 283 -19.64 9.69 0.40
N SER A 284 -19.76 8.98 1.53
CA SER A 284 -20.48 7.70 1.64
C SER A 284 -21.97 7.84 2.01
N MET A 285 -22.42 9.01 2.47
CA MET A 285 -23.84 9.28 2.74
C MET A 285 -24.68 9.22 1.45
N ARG A 286 -25.39 8.09 1.25
CA ARG A 286 -26.41 7.95 0.19
C ARG A 286 -27.46 9.06 0.30
N ARG A 287 -27.92 9.58 -0.85
CA ARG A 287 -29.20 10.30 -0.89
C ARG A 287 -30.27 9.30 -0.44
N ARG A 288 -31.01 9.64 0.63
CA ARG A 288 -32.36 9.12 0.82
C ARG A 288 -33.23 9.69 -0.29
#